data_AF-A0A117SWA1-F1
#
_entry.id   AF-A0A117SWA1-F1
#
_cell.length_a   1.000
_cell.length_b   1.000
_cell.length_c   1.000
_cell.angle_alpha   90.00
_cell.angle_beta   90.00
_cell.angle_gamma   90.00
#
_symmetry.space_group_name_H-M   'P 1'
#
loop_
_entity.id
_entity.type
_entity.pdbx_description
1 polymer ?
#
loop_
_entity_poly.entity_id
_entity_poly.type
_entity_poly.pdbx_seq_one_letter_code
_entity_poly.pdbx_strand_id
1 'polypeptide(L)'
;MIGSIWDWIVVIAVVLILFGGASKIPELFRALGRAVGEFKKGQMEVERELRQMVTEAQSPTPPTQLSPQPTGQTASNTAVNQPANGQPNKNNEVEELRRQVEELKKELERLRSQGQAN
;
A
#
# COMPACT_ATOMS: atom_id res chain seq x y z
N MET A 1 -0.69 -12.02 -40.36
CA MET A 1 0.23 -11.81 -39.21
C MET A 1 -0.44 -10.80 -38.29
N ILE A 2 -1.27 -11.28 -37.37
CA ILE A 2 -1.92 -10.53 -36.29
C ILE A 2 -1.75 -11.41 -35.04
N GLY A 3 -0.56 -11.38 -34.48
CA GLY A 3 -0.17 -12.30 -33.40
C GLY A 3 0.92 -11.73 -32.49
N SER A 4 1.45 -10.55 -32.81
CA SER A 4 2.42 -9.86 -31.97
C SER A 4 1.69 -9.01 -30.94
N ILE A 5 2.20 -8.98 -29.71
CA ILE A 5 1.67 -8.14 -28.62
C ILE A 5 1.64 -6.66 -29.04
N TRP A 6 2.58 -6.25 -29.89
CA TRP A 6 2.62 -4.90 -30.45
C TRP A 6 1.39 -4.54 -31.28
N ASP A 7 0.83 -5.49 -32.04
CA ASP A 7 -0.38 -5.26 -32.84
C ASP A 7 -1.59 -4.99 -31.92
N TRP A 8 -1.70 -5.74 -30.82
CA TRP A 8 -2.77 -5.57 -29.83
C TRP A 8 -2.71 -4.22 -29.11
N ILE A 9 -1.51 -3.73 -28.79
CA ILE A 9 -1.33 -2.40 -28.19
C ILE A 9 -1.85 -1.31 -29.14
N VAL A 10 -1.55 -1.41 -30.43
CA VAL A 10 -2.01 -0.45 -31.45
C VAL A 10 -3.53 -0.49 -31.58
N VAL A 11 -4.14 -1.69 -31.60
CA VAL A 11 -5.60 -1.85 -31.66
C VAL A 11 -6.27 -1.19 -30.45
N ILE A 12 -5.77 -1.44 -29.24
CA ILE A 12 -6.31 -0.83 -28.01
C ILE A 12 -6.16 0.70 -28.05
N ALA A 13 -5.00 1.21 -28.49
CA ALA A 13 -4.79 2.65 -28.61
C ALA A 13 -5.80 3.31 -29.57
N VAL A 14 -6.07 2.68 -30.71
CA VAL A 14 -7.04 3.17 -31.70
C VAL A 14 -8.46 3.18 -31.11
N VAL A 15 -8.86 2.11 -30.42
CA VAL A 15 -10.16 2.04 -29.72
C VAL A 15 -10.28 3.14 -28.66
N LEU A 16 -9.25 3.36 -27.84
CA LEU A 16 -9.25 4.41 -26.83
C LEU A 16 -9.35 5.82 -27.44
N ILE A 17 -8.79 6.06 -28.62
CA ILE A 17 -8.89 7.36 -29.31
C ILE A 17 -10.29 7.55 -29.92
N LEU A 18 -10.88 6.50 -30.51
CA LEU A 18 -12.23 6.55 -31.11
C LEU A 18 -13.32 6.76 -30.05
N PHE A 19 -13.26 6.02 -28.94
CA PHE A 19 -14.28 6.07 -27.89
C PHE A 19 -13.96 7.09 -26.79
N GLY A 20 -12.69 7.27 -26.45
CA GLY A 20 -12.24 8.25 -25.45
C GLY A 20 -12.00 9.63 -26.02
N GLY A 21 -11.84 9.79 -27.34
CA GLY A 21 -11.53 11.06 -27.97
C GLY A 21 -10.08 11.50 -27.74
N ALA A 22 -9.49 12.16 -28.74
CA ALA A 22 -8.09 12.62 -28.69
C ALA A 22 -7.81 13.61 -27.53
N SER A 23 -8.83 14.24 -26.97
CA SER A 23 -8.71 15.23 -25.89
C SER A 23 -8.59 14.62 -24.48
N LYS A 24 -8.97 13.34 -24.28
CA LYS A 24 -8.96 12.75 -22.93
C LYS A 24 -7.57 12.32 -22.46
N ILE A 25 -6.73 11.82 -23.36
CA ILE A 25 -5.35 11.43 -23.04
C ILE A 25 -4.54 12.63 -22.47
N PRO A 26 -4.53 13.82 -23.11
CA PRO A 26 -3.87 15.01 -22.55
C PRO A 26 -4.45 15.49 -21.21
N GLU A 27 -5.78 15.40 -21.05
CA GLU A 27 -6.47 15.80 -19.82
C GLU A 27 -6.09 14.90 -18.64
N LEU A 28 -6.05 13.58 -18.86
CA LEU A 28 -5.63 12.58 -17.88
C LEU A 28 -4.16 12.77 -17.48
N PHE A 29 -3.25 13.00 -18.43
CA PHE A 29 -1.85 13.28 -18.11
C PHE A 29 -1.69 14.55 -17.29
N ARG A 30 -2.46 15.59 -17.61
CA ARG A 30 -2.41 16.85 -16.85
C ARG A 30 -2.95 16.67 -15.43
N ALA A 31 -4.03 15.94 -15.25
CA ALA A 31 -4.59 15.62 -13.93
C ALA A 31 -3.63 14.74 -13.10
N LEU A 32 -3.09 13.67 -13.69
CA LEU A 32 -2.12 12.79 -13.05
C LEU A 32 -0.83 13.53 -12.68
N GLY A 33 -0.31 14.37 -13.59
CA GLY A 33 0.89 15.18 -13.34
C GLY A 33 0.69 16.17 -12.19
N ARG A 34 -0.50 16.77 -12.07
CA ARG A 34 -0.87 17.61 -10.92
C ARG A 34 -0.95 16.80 -9.63
N ALA A 35 -1.62 15.65 -9.65
CA ALA A 35 -1.73 14.77 -8.48
C ALA A 35 -0.36 14.29 -7.97
N VAL A 36 0.50 13.81 -8.87
CA VAL A 36 1.87 13.38 -8.54
C VAL A 36 2.71 14.55 -8.03
N GLY A 37 2.56 15.75 -8.62
CA GLY A 37 3.26 16.96 -8.18
C GLY A 37 2.89 17.39 -6.76
N GLU A 38 1.59 17.46 -6.45
CA GLU A 38 1.12 17.82 -5.11
C GLU A 38 1.46 16.72 -4.07
N PHE A 39 1.39 15.44 -4.46
CA PHE A 39 1.83 14.34 -3.60
C PHE A 39 3.31 14.44 -3.25
N LYS A 40 4.18 14.78 -4.22
CA LYS A 40 5.61 14.96 -3.96
C LYS A 40 5.88 16.16 -3.05
N LYS A 41 5.14 17.27 -3.19
CA LYS A 41 5.22 18.41 -2.28
C LYS A 41 4.81 18.03 -0.86
N GLY A 42 3.68 17.34 -0.71
CA GLY A 42 3.21 16.85 0.59
C GLY A 42 4.22 15.92 1.27
N GLN A 43 4.81 14.98 0.52
CA GLN A 43 5.88 14.12 1.05
C GLN A 43 7.10 14.91 1.55
N MET A 44 7.54 15.94 0.81
CA MET A 44 8.68 16.77 1.24
C MET A 44 8.37 17.58 2.50
N GLU A 45 7.15 18.09 2.64
CA GLU A 45 6.74 18.80 3.86
C GLU A 45 6.68 17.84 5.07
N VAL A 46 6.08 16.66 4.88
CA VAL A 46 6.03 15.64 5.94
C VAL A 46 7.44 15.19 6.36
N GLU A 47 8.36 14.98 5.41
CA GLU A 47 9.75 14.66 5.76
C GLU A 47 10.42 15.79 6.56
N ARG A 48 10.16 17.05 6.17
CA ARG A 48 10.68 18.22 6.87
C ARG A 48 10.14 18.31 8.30
N GLU A 49 8.84 18.18 8.47
CA GLU A 49 8.18 18.17 9.79
C GLU A 49 8.70 17.02 10.65
N LEU A 50 8.83 15.82 10.09
CA LEU A 50 9.33 14.66 10.81
C LEU A 50 10.80 14.85 11.25
N ARG A 51 11.65 15.43 10.40
CA ARG A 51 13.04 15.80 10.77
C ARG A 51 13.08 16.87 11.86
N GLN A 52 12.19 17.84 11.81
CA GLN A 52 12.08 18.88 12.84
C GLN A 52 11.65 18.28 14.18
N MET A 53 10.62 17.43 14.20
CA MET A 53 10.18 16.71 15.39
C MET A 53 11.27 15.83 16.00
N VAL A 54 12.04 15.11 15.17
CA VAL A 54 13.17 14.28 15.65
C VAL A 54 14.31 15.13 16.23
N THR A 55 14.51 16.33 15.70
CA THR A 55 15.53 17.27 16.17
C THR A 55 15.08 17.98 17.46
N GLU A 56 13.81 18.35 17.58
CA GLU A 56 13.21 18.93 18.80
C GLU A 56 13.09 17.91 19.94
N ALA A 57 12.85 16.63 19.64
CA ALA A 57 12.82 15.56 20.65
C ALA A 57 14.17 15.31 21.36
N GLN A 58 15.27 15.89 20.86
CA GLN A 58 16.60 15.81 21.50
C GLN A 58 16.97 17.06 22.32
N SER A 59 16.05 18.03 22.47
CA SER A 59 16.28 19.27 23.24
C SER A 59 15.38 19.32 24.48
N PRO A 60 15.90 19.53 25.71
CA PRO A 60 15.05 19.59 26.89
C PRO A 60 14.65 21.04 27.26
N THR A 61 13.42 21.49 26.94
CA THR A 61 12.67 22.52 27.72
C THR A 61 11.16 22.71 27.33
N PRO A 62 10.21 22.91 28.28
CA PRO A 62 8.74 23.13 28.08
C PRO A 62 8.27 24.60 28.39
N PRO A 63 6.96 25.04 28.37
CA PRO A 63 5.70 24.63 27.69
C PRO A 63 4.84 25.79 27.04
N THR A 64 3.68 25.45 26.40
CA THR A 64 2.38 26.21 26.27
C THR A 64 2.06 26.99 24.95
N GLN A 65 1.01 26.60 24.20
CA GLN A 65 -0.29 27.33 24.07
C GLN A 65 -1.25 26.85 22.94
N LEU A 66 -2.48 26.51 23.39
CA LEU A 66 -3.82 26.82 22.87
C LEU A 66 -4.38 26.16 21.57
N SER A 67 -5.43 25.36 21.78
CA SER A 67 -6.42 24.91 20.79
C SER A 67 -7.16 26.08 20.14
N PRO A 68 -7.67 25.89 18.90
CA PRO A 68 -9.12 25.95 18.68
C PRO A 68 -9.69 24.64 18.16
N GLN A 69 -10.65 24.11 18.90
CA GLN A 69 -11.54 23.02 18.52
C GLN A 69 -12.74 23.59 17.75
N PRO A 70 -13.04 23.13 16.52
CA PRO A 70 -14.38 23.19 15.97
C PRO A 70 -15.12 21.92 16.37
N THR A 71 -16.00 22.05 17.36
CA THR A 71 -16.97 21.03 17.76
C THR A 71 -18.05 20.95 16.68
N GLY A 72 -18.00 19.91 15.85
CA GLY A 72 -19.07 19.49 14.95
C GLY A 72 -19.51 18.07 15.30
N GLN A 73 -20.68 17.97 15.94
CA GLN A 73 -21.34 16.78 16.49
C GLN A 73 -21.81 15.82 15.35
N THR A 74 -21.57 14.50 15.42
CA THR A 74 -22.54 13.44 15.86
C THR A 74 -23.80 13.36 14.96
N ALA A 75 -24.27 12.27 14.35
CA ALA A 75 -23.90 10.85 14.24
C ALA A 75 -24.70 10.19 13.09
N SER A 76 -24.15 9.15 12.46
CA SER A 76 -24.91 7.95 12.07
C SER A 76 -23.94 6.79 11.86
N ASN A 77 -23.48 6.21 12.97
CA ASN A 77 -22.83 4.91 12.95
C ASN A 77 -23.91 3.85 12.75
N THR A 78 -23.97 3.32 11.53
CA THR A 78 -24.58 2.02 11.22
C THR A 78 -23.87 0.97 12.06
N ALA A 79 -24.58 0.46 13.07
CA ALA A 79 -24.21 -0.75 13.77
C ALA A 79 -24.26 -1.93 12.78
N VAL A 80 -23.11 -2.26 12.18
CA VAL A 80 -22.87 -3.60 11.65
C VAL A 80 -22.27 -4.40 12.79
N ASN A 81 -23.07 -5.32 13.34
CA ASN A 81 -22.58 -6.49 14.04
C ASN A 81 -21.56 -7.18 13.14
N GLN A 82 -20.28 -7.12 13.48
CA GLN A 82 -19.28 -8.02 12.91
C GLN A 82 -18.78 -8.95 14.03
N PRO A 83 -19.10 -10.25 13.95
CA PRO A 83 -18.66 -11.22 14.94
C PRO A 83 -17.15 -11.37 14.89
N ALA A 84 -16.55 -11.45 16.08
CA ALA A 84 -15.17 -11.79 16.31
C ALA A 84 -14.83 -13.14 15.66
N ASN A 85 -13.96 -13.14 14.63
CA ASN A 85 -12.99 -14.20 14.43
C ASN A 85 -11.90 -13.82 13.41
N GLY A 86 -10.63 -13.93 13.81
CA GLY A 86 -9.54 -14.26 12.87
C GLY A 86 -8.65 -13.15 12.30
N GLN A 87 -8.44 -12.00 12.97
CA GLN A 87 -7.31 -11.15 12.56
C GLN A 87 -5.98 -11.87 12.86
N PRO A 88 -5.16 -12.21 11.85
CA PRO A 88 -3.83 -12.73 12.09
C PRO A 88 -3.01 -11.58 12.68
N ASN A 89 -2.77 -11.65 13.98
CA ASN A 89 -1.78 -10.80 14.62
C ASN A 89 -0.44 -11.09 13.93
N LYS A 90 0.30 -10.07 13.48
CA LYS A 90 1.61 -10.23 12.83
C LYS A 90 2.57 -11.06 13.68
N ASN A 91 2.39 -11.07 15.00
CA ASN A 91 3.16 -11.91 15.92
C ASN A 91 2.85 -13.41 15.73
N ASN A 92 1.61 -13.76 15.38
CA ASN A 92 1.17 -15.12 15.13
C ASN A 92 1.63 -15.61 13.75
N GLU A 93 1.73 -14.72 12.75
CA GLU A 93 2.26 -15.06 11.41
C GLU A 93 3.74 -15.45 11.47
N VAL A 94 4.54 -14.79 12.31
CA VAL A 94 5.95 -15.15 12.54
C VAL A 94 6.07 -16.53 13.20
N GLU A 95 5.18 -16.87 14.14
CA GLU A 95 5.16 -18.20 14.76
C GLU A 95 4.72 -19.29 13.78
N GLU A 96 3.76 -18.98 12.91
CA GLU A 96 3.28 -19.89 11.88
C GLU A 96 4.34 -20.13 10.80
N LEU A 97 5.04 -19.08 10.34
CA LEU A 97 6.17 -19.22 9.43
C LEU A 97 7.30 -20.07 10.05
N ARG A 98 7.60 -19.87 11.33
CA ARG A 98 8.61 -20.68 12.04
C ARG A 98 8.21 -22.15 12.10
N ARG A 99 6.92 -22.45 12.33
CA ARG A 99 6.40 -23.83 12.29
C ARG A 99 6.48 -24.43 10.89
N GLN A 100 6.11 -23.67 9.85
CA GLN A 100 6.18 -24.11 8.45
C GLN A 100 7.62 -24.43 8.04
N VAL A 101 8.60 -23.61 8.44
CA VAL A 101 10.02 -23.86 8.13
C VAL A 101 10.53 -25.14 8.79
N GLU A 102 10.14 -25.43 10.03
CA GLU A 102 10.52 -26.67 10.71
C GLU A 102 9.85 -27.91 10.10
N GLU A 103 8.59 -27.77 9.65
CA GLU A 103 7.88 -28.83 8.95
C GLU A 103 8.48 -29.12 7.57
N LEU A 104 8.79 -28.08 6.79
CA LEU A 104 9.46 -28.21 5.50
C LEU A 104 10.84 -28.87 5.63
N LYS A 105 11.61 -28.53 6.67
CA LYS A 105 12.90 -29.20 6.94
C LYS A 105 12.70 -30.68 7.21
N LYS A 106 11.72 -31.03 8.04
CA LYS A 106 11.39 -32.43 8.37
C LYS A 106 10.94 -33.19 7.13
N GLU A 107 10.19 -32.56 6.24
CA GLU A 107 9.77 -33.14 4.97
C GLU A 107 10.97 -33.34 4.03
N LEU A 108 11.88 -32.37 3.94
CA LEU A 108 13.11 -32.51 3.16
C LEU A 108 14.01 -33.64 3.68
N GLU A 109 14.09 -33.82 5.01
CA GLU A 109 14.78 -34.95 5.63
C GLU A 109 14.15 -36.29 5.25
N ARG A 110 12.81 -36.35 5.19
CA ARG A 110 12.06 -37.52 4.73
C ARG A 110 12.31 -37.82 3.26
N LEU A 111 12.29 -36.81 2.39
CA LEU A 111 12.60 -36.98 0.97
C LEU A 111 14.06 -37.38 0.75
N ARG A 112 15.00 -36.80 1.51
CA ARG A 112 16.42 -37.20 1.50
C ARG A 112 16.59 -38.65 1.95
N SER A 113 15.86 -39.06 2.97
CA SER A 113 15.82 -40.45 3.43
C SER A 113 15.19 -41.39 2.40
N GLN A 114 14.21 -40.93 1.63
CA GLN A 114 13.53 -41.71 0.59
C GLN A 114 14.42 -41.88 -0.65
N GLY A 115 15.19 -40.86 -1.01
CA GLY A 115 16.16 -40.89 -2.11
C GLY A 115 17.44 -41.68 -1.83
N GLN A 116 17.66 -42.16 -0.60
CA GLN A 116 18.79 -43.06 -0.27
C GLN A 116 18.40 -44.55 -0.19
N ALA A 117 17.13 -44.89 -0.40
CA ALA A 117 16.64 -46.26 -0.33
C ALA A 117 16.49 -46.95 -1.71
N ASN A 118 17.03 -46.37 -2.78
CA ASN A 118 17.03 -46.98 -4.12
C ASN A 118 18.35 -46.77 -4.85
#